data_AF-A0A453BCR2-F1
#
_entry.id   AF-A0A453BCR2-F1
#
_cell.length_a   1.000
_cell.length_b   1.000
_cell.length_c   1.000
_cell.angle_alpha   90.00
_cell.angle_beta   90.00
_cell.angle_gamma   90.00
#
_symmetry.space_group_name_H-M   'P 1'
#
loop_
_entity.id
_entity.type
_entity.pdbx_description
1 polymer ?
#
loop_
_entity_poly.entity_id
_entity_poly.type
_entity_poly.pdbx_seq_one_letter_code
_entity_poly.pdbx_strand_id
1 'polypeptide(L)'
;AKLEMAQTMASMTGLSQGVRLPGPAGRRASRFIVRASSAEAEAAGRRAVLGLMASGVVGSAFAQVVHAGTVAAIKVGPPPPLSGGLPGTDNSDEARDFDLPLKNRFYLQPLPPAEAAVRAKESAQDILNLKPLIDKKQWPYVMNDLRLRASYLRYDLKTVISSKTTKEEKKDLKDLTGKLFATLDGLDHAAKIKSPTEAEKYYGETKTVLGDVLAKLG
;
A
#
# COMPACT_ATOMS: atom_id res chain seq x y z
N ALA A 1 56.26 -7.38 28.43
CA ALA A 1 55.66 -8.07 29.59
C ALA A 1 54.18 -8.25 29.32
N LYS A 2 53.74 -9.51 29.30
CA LYS A 2 52.36 -9.97 29.14
C LYS A 2 51.57 -9.57 30.38
N LEU A 3 50.37 -9.03 30.23
CA LEU A 3 49.40 -8.94 31.31
C LEU A 3 48.09 -9.54 30.83
N GLU A 4 47.82 -10.70 31.40
CA GLU A 4 46.66 -11.56 31.31
C GLU A 4 45.74 -11.26 32.51
N MET A 5 44.46 -11.65 32.41
CA MET A 5 43.37 -11.65 33.40
C MET A 5 42.24 -10.69 33.00
N ALA A 6 40.97 -11.05 33.04
CA ALA A 6 40.27 -12.33 33.18
C ALA A 6 38.79 -12.06 32.84
N GLN A 7 38.10 -13.10 32.43
CA GLN A 7 36.68 -13.14 32.11
C GLN A 7 35.80 -12.73 33.31
N THR A 8 34.73 -12.00 33.04
CA THR A 8 33.52 -12.02 33.88
C THR A 8 32.31 -12.27 32.99
N MET A 9 31.79 -13.49 33.10
CA MET A 9 30.51 -13.94 32.58
C MET A 9 29.41 -13.44 33.52
N ALA A 10 28.39 -12.78 32.99
CA ALA A 10 27.13 -12.55 33.68
C ALA A 10 25.98 -12.97 32.75
N SER A 11 25.53 -14.20 32.97
CA SER A 11 24.28 -14.76 32.48
C SER A 11 23.14 -14.14 33.28
N MET A 12 22.17 -13.51 32.61
CA MET A 12 20.84 -13.24 33.17
C MET A 12 19.79 -13.62 32.14
N THR A 13 19.36 -14.86 32.28
CA THR A 13 18.12 -15.42 31.76
C THR A 13 16.90 -14.64 32.25
N GLY A 14 15.96 -14.42 31.33
CA GLY A 14 14.53 -14.39 31.63
C GLY A 14 13.93 -13.00 31.84
N LEU A 15 13.30 -12.46 30.80
CA LEU A 15 12.05 -11.71 30.95
C LEU A 15 11.25 -11.78 29.65
N SER A 16 10.46 -12.85 29.51
CA SER A 16 9.36 -12.92 28.56
C SER A 16 8.23 -12.01 29.04
N GLN A 17 8.20 -10.76 28.58
CA GLN A 17 7.00 -9.92 28.71
C GLN A 17 6.23 -9.96 27.40
N GLY A 18 5.25 -10.85 27.36
CA GLY A 18 4.22 -10.85 26.33
C GLY A 18 3.33 -9.62 26.48
N VAL A 19 3.21 -8.86 25.39
CA VAL A 19 2.22 -7.78 25.25
C VAL A 19 0.84 -8.44 25.15
N ARG A 20 0.01 -8.30 26.20
CA ARG A 20 -1.41 -8.64 26.15
C ARG A 20 -2.17 -7.58 25.36
N LEU A 21 -2.70 -7.98 24.21
CA LEU A 21 -3.74 -7.23 23.51
C LEU A 21 -5.05 -7.28 24.33
N PRO A 22 -5.82 -6.19 24.43
CA PRO A 22 -7.13 -6.22 25.07
C PRO A 22 -8.12 -7.04 24.24
N GLY A 23 -8.65 -8.11 24.83
CA GLY A 23 -9.71 -8.94 24.23
C GLY A 23 -11.06 -8.22 24.18
N PRO A 24 -11.98 -8.64 23.30
CA PRO A 24 -13.28 -7.98 23.12
C PRO A 24 -14.17 -8.14 24.36
N ALA A 25 -14.84 -7.05 24.72
CA ALA A 25 -15.77 -6.95 25.82
C ALA A 25 -16.89 -8.00 25.75
N GLY A 26 -17.22 -8.57 26.91
CA GLY A 26 -18.24 -9.60 27.08
C GLY A 26 -19.62 -9.14 26.59
N ARG A 27 -20.22 -9.96 25.72
CA ARG A 27 -21.64 -9.89 25.36
C ARG A 27 -22.47 -10.31 26.58
N ARG A 28 -23.37 -9.44 27.05
CA ARG A 28 -24.46 -9.83 27.97
C ARG A 28 -25.42 -10.75 27.21
N ALA A 29 -25.38 -12.04 27.49
CA ALA A 29 -26.39 -12.99 27.04
C ALA A 29 -27.65 -12.86 27.92
N SER A 30 -28.72 -12.29 27.39
CA SER A 30 -30.05 -12.42 27.98
C SER A 30 -30.55 -13.85 27.77
N ARG A 31 -30.68 -14.62 28.84
CA ARG A 31 -31.29 -15.95 28.80
C ARG A 31 -32.81 -15.77 28.78
N PHE A 32 -33.45 -16.08 27.64
CA PHE A 32 -34.90 -16.19 27.55
C PHE A 32 -35.28 -17.67 27.76
N ILE A 33 -35.96 -17.97 28.86
CA ILE A 33 -36.40 -19.33 29.21
C ILE A 33 -37.85 -19.47 28.73
N VAL A 34 -38.09 -20.37 27.78
CA VAL A 34 -39.45 -20.78 27.38
C VAL A 34 -39.75 -22.12 28.04
N ARG A 35 -40.70 -22.11 28.97
CA ARG A 35 -41.29 -23.32 29.57
C ARG A 35 -42.63 -23.58 28.87
N ALA A 36 -42.74 -24.68 28.15
CA ALA A 36 -44.03 -25.20 27.69
C ALA A 36 -44.28 -26.55 28.36
N SER A 37 -45.26 -26.60 29.27
CA SER A 37 -45.77 -27.84 29.86
C SER A 37 -46.85 -28.43 28.95
N SER A 38 -46.77 -29.72 28.69
CA SER A 38 -47.86 -30.51 28.12
C SER A 38 -48.99 -30.65 29.14
N ALA A 39 -50.21 -30.31 28.74
CA ALA A 39 -51.42 -30.72 29.41
C ALA A 39 -52.46 -31.10 28.36
N GLU A 40 -52.84 -32.37 28.44
CA GLU A 40 -53.87 -33.06 27.66
C GLU A 40 -55.26 -32.74 28.24
N ALA A 41 -56.23 -32.65 27.32
CA ALA A 41 -57.68 -32.80 27.47
C ALA A 41 -58.50 -31.84 28.38
N GLU A 42 -59.53 -31.29 27.72
CA GLU A 42 -60.91 -31.17 28.18
C GLU A 42 -61.29 -30.11 29.23
N ALA A 43 -61.76 -28.96 28.73
CA ALA A 43 -63.03 -28.36 29.17
C ALA A 43 -63.39 -27.19 28.25
N ALA A 44 -64.66 -27.15 27.86
CA ALA A 44 -65.24 -26.21 26.92
C ALA A 44 -64.95 -24.73 27.24
N GLY A 45 -64.66 -23.95 26.19
CA GLY A 45 -64.68 -22.49 26.28
C GLY A 45 -63.74 -21.80 25.30
N ARG A 46 -64.32 -21.03 24.37
CA ARG A 46 -63.69 -19.96 23.56
C ARG A 46 -62.78 -20.35 22.38
N ARG A 47 -62.57 -21.66 22.09
CA ARG A 47 -61.82 -22.15 20.90
C ARG A 47 -62.67 -22.74 19.77
N ALA A 48 -63.95 -22.39 19.66
CA ALA A 48 -64.85 -22.93 18.63
C ALA A 48 -65.23 -21.95 17.51
N VAL A 49 -64.63 -20.74 17.43
CA VAL A 49 -64.89 -19.76 16.34
C VAL A 49 -63.77 -19.78 15.28
N LEU A 50 -62.94 -20.83 15.31
CA LEU A 50 -62.02 -21.21 14.23
C LEU A 50 -62.61 -22.35 13.38
N GLY A 51 -63.93 -22.34 13.20
CA GLY A 51 -64.66 -23.27 12.36
C GLY A 51 -65.68 -22.51 11.53
N LEU A 52 -65.69 -22.80 10.22
CA LEU A 52 -66.77 -22.48 9.28
C LEU A 52 -66.75 -21.09 8.59
N MET A 53 -65.70 -20.80 7.83
CA MET A 53 -65.85 -20.08 6.55
C MET A 53 -65.11 -20.83 5.44
N ALA A 54 -65.50 -22.10 5.28
CA ALA A 54 -65.37 -22.81 4.03
C ALA A 54 -66.56 -22.43 3.14
N SER A 55 -66.30 -22.24 1.84
CA SER A 55 -67.24 -21.90 0.76
C SER A 55 -67.59 -20.42 0.60
N GLY A 56 -67.09 -19.83 -0.50
CA GLY A 56 -67.65 -18.60 -1.05
C GLY A 56 -66.64 -17.56 -1.50
N VAL A 57 -65.84 -17.83 -2.54
CA VAL A 57 -65.83 -17.03 -3.79
C VAL A 57 -65.31 -17.94 -4.90
N VAL A 58 -66.23 -18.37 -5.77
CA VAL A 58 -65.94 -18.93 -7.08
C VAL A 58 -65.68 -17.76 -8.04
N GLY A 59 -64.65 -17.89 -8.88
CA GLY A 59 -64.65 -17.29 -10.21
C GLY A 59 -63.70 -16.09 -10.42
N SER A 60 -62.47 -16.36 -10.84
CA SER A 60 -61.97 -16.04 -12.19
C SER A 60 -60.43 -16.01 -12.20
N ALA A 61 -59.84 -17.02 -12.86
CA ALA A 61 -58.52 -17.08 -13.50
C ALA A 61 -57.40 -16.17 -12.99
N PHE A 62 -56.40 -16.74 -12.32
CA PHE A 62 -55.00 -16.70 -12.77
C PHE A 62 -54.26 -17.89 -12.13
N ALA A 63 -53.85 -18.85 -12.97
CA ALA A 63 -52.87 -19.85 -12.57
C ALA A 63 -51.54 -19.14 -12.31
N GLN A 64 -51.27 -18.76 -11.06
CA GLN A 64 -49.92 -18.44 -10.61
C GLN A 64 -49.43 -19.64 -9.83
N VAL A 65 -48.90 -20.58 -10.63
CA VAL A 65 -47.84 -21.50 -10.25
C VAL A 65 -46.98 -20.82 -9.18
N VAL A 66 -46.98 -21.39 -7.97
CA VAL A 66 -45.98 -21.07 -6.95
C VAL A 66 -44.64 -21.26 -7.65
N HIS A 67 -44.06 -20.13 -8.06
CA HIS A 67 -42.75 -20.08 -8.64
C HIS A 67 -41.83 -20.49 -7.50
N ALA A 68 -41.53 -21.78 -7.44
CA ALA A 68 -40.27 -22.29 -6.94
C ALA A 68 -39.19 -21.61 -7.79
N GLY A 69 -38.96 -20.33 -7.53
CA GLY A 69 -37.86 -19.56 -8.06
C GLY A 69 -36.63 -20.21 -7.49
N THR A 70 -36.08 -21.15 -8.26
CA THR A 70 -34.67 -21.47 -8.29
C THR A 70 -33.90 -20.25 -7.81
N VAL A 71 -33.24 -20.35 -6.66
CA VAL A 71 -32.28 -19.34 -6.21
C VAL A 71 -31.43 -19.06 -7.43
N ALA A 72 -31.64 -17.91 -8.07
CA ALA A 72 -31.05 -17.63 -9.36
C ALA A 72 -29.56 -17.72 -9.14
N ALA A 73 -28.94 -18.75 -9.73
CA ALA A 73 -27.50 -18.91 -9.72
C ALA A 73 -26.97 -17.61 -10.34
N ILE A 74 -26.46 -16.74 -9.48
CA ILE A 74 -25.85 -15.49 -9.91
C ILE A 74 -24.77 -15.93 -10.89
N LYS A 75 -24.95 -15.59 -12.17
CA LYS A 75 -23.90 -15.79 -13.16
C LYS A 75 -22.77 -14.87 -12.77
N VAL A 76 -21.88 -15.37 -11.92
CA VAL A 76 -20.62 -14.72 -11.62
C VAL A 76 -19.92 -14.65 -12.97
N GLY A 77 -19.82 -13.42 -13.51
CA GLY A 77 -19.06 -13.21 -14.74
C GLY A 77 -17.63 -13.72 -14.58
N PRO A 78 -16.90 -13.93 -15.68
CA PRO A 78 -15.47 -14.19 -15.56
C PRO A 78 -14.84 -13.09 -14.69
N PRO A 79 -13.85 -13.44 -13.83
CA PRO A 79 -13.18 -12.43 -13.02
C PRO A 79 -12.62 -11.33 -13.94
N PRO A 80 -12.59 -10.07 -13.48
CA PRO A 80 -11.93 -9.01 -14.23
C PRO A 80 -10.48 -9.44 -14.56
N PRO A 81 -9.92 -8.96 -15.68
CA PRO A 81 -8.52 -9.21 -15.98
C PRO A 81 -7.67 -8.78 -14.78
N LEU A 82 -6.61 -9.55 -14.51
CA LEU A 82 -5.70 -9.27 -13.41
C LEU A 82 -5.26 -7.81 -13.49
N SER A 83 -5.64 -7.04 -12.47
CA SER A 83 -5.26 -5.63 -12.36
C SER A 83 -3.85 -5.59 -11.79
N GLY A 84 -2.87 -5.40 -12.65
CA GLY A 84 -1.47 -5.30 -12.28
C GLY A 84 -0.69 -4.87 -13.51
N GLY A 85 -0.63 -3.55 -13.71
CA GLY A 85 -0.02 -2.97 -14.91
C GLY A 85 0.74 -1.69 -14.59
N LEU A 86 1.33 -1.60 -13.38
CA LEU A 86 2.47 -0.69 -13.25
C LEU A 86 3.57 -1.22 -14.18
N PRO A 87 4.32 -0.36 -14.88
CA PRO A 87 5.29 -0.79 -15.88
C PRO A 87 6.32 -1.73 -15.23
N GLY A 88 6.24 -3.03 -15.52
CA GLY A 88 7.21 -4.03 -15.08
C GLY A 88 6.68 -5.21 -14.25
N THR A 89 5.38 -5.37 -13.97
CA THR A 89 4.87 -6.60 -13.33
C THR A 89 3.57 -7.03 -13.98
N ASP A 90 3.40 -8.32 -14.26
CA ASP A 90 2.15 -8.89 -14.82
C ASP A 90 1.02 -8.91 -13.77
N ASN A 91 1.37 -8.88 -12.48
CA ASN A 91 0.44 -8.90 -11.38
C ASN A 91 0.90 -7.98 -10.22
N SER A 92 -0.04 -7.33 -9.52
CA SER A 92 0.27 -6.49 -8.35
C SER A 92 0.89 -7.28 -7.19
N ASP A 93 0.57 -8.58 -7.08
CA ASP A 93 1.08 -9.46 -6.02
C ASP A 93 2.41 -10.16 -6.39
N GLU A 94 2.93 -9.95 -7.62
CA GLU A 94 4.18 -10.56 -8.08
C GLU A 94 5.34 -10.23 -7.14
N ALA A 95 5.32 -9.05 -6.51
CA ALA A 95 6.31 -8.62 -5.52
C ALA A 95 6.37 -9.45 -4.23
N ARG A 96 5.34 -10.25 -3.96
CA ARG A 96 5.23 -11.09 -2.74
C ARG A 96 5.41 -12.57 -3.04
N ASP A 97 5.57 -12.95 -4.30
CA ASP A 97 5.78 -14.32 -4.71
C ASP A 97 7.21 -14.77 -4.37
N PHE A 98 7.33 -15.80 -3.54
CA PHE A 98 8.64 -16.31 -3.11
C PHE A 98 9.31 -17.21 -4.14
N ASP A 99 8.56 -17.73 -5.12
CA ASP A 99 9.06 -18.67 -6.13
C ASP A 99 9.82 -17.96 -7.26
N LEU A 100 9.48 -16.68 -7.50
CA LEU A 100 10.16 -15.83 -8.50
C LEU A 100 11.50 -15.28 -7.98
N PRO A 101 12.57 -15.25 -8.81
CA PRO A 101 13.83 -14.62 -8.45
C PRO A 101 13.66 -13.15 -8.05
N LEU A 102 14.40 -12.70 -7.03
CA LEU A 102 14.29 -11.33 -6.47
C LEU A 102 14.43 -10.21 -7.52
N LYS A 103 15.16 -10.45 -8.62
CA LYS A 103 15.35 -9.45 -9.68
C LYS A 103 14.08 -9.19 -10.50
N ASN A 104 13.19 -10.18 -10.60
CA ASN A 104 11.97 -10.10 -11.40
C ASN A 104 10.77 -9.72 -10.53
N ARG A 105 10.88 -9.92 -9.22
CA ARG A 105 9.85 -9.65 -8.21
C ARG A 105 9.55 -8.17 -8.01
N PHE A 106 10.53 -7.28 -8.19
CA PHE A 106 10.34 -5.87 -7.81
C PHE A 106 9.60 -5.06 -8.87
N TYR A 107 8.68 -4.21 -8.42
CA TYR A 107 7.97 -3.21 -9.23
C TYR A 107 8.87 -2.12 -9.81
N LEU A 108 10.12 -1.98 -9.31
CA LEU A 108 11.18 -1.22 -9.97
C LEU A 108 12.03 -2.19 -10.79
N GLN A 109 11.67 -2.39 -12.06
CA GLN A 109 12.46 -3.20 -12.97
C GLN A 109 13.62 -2.40 -13.60
N PRO A 110 14.77 -3.06 -13.87
CA PRO A 110 15.85 -2.44 -14.63
C PRO A 110 15.40 -2.22 -16.07
N LEU A 111 15.22 -0.95 -16.44
CA LEU A 111 15.05 -0.58 -17.84
C LEU A 111 16.41 -0.47 -18.53
N PRO A 112 16.47 -0.59 -19.87
CA PRO A 112 17.69 -0.35 -20.61
C PRO A 112 18.20 1.08 -20.33
N PRO A 113 19.52 1.29 -20.39
CA PRO A 113 20.13 2.55 -19.95
C PRO A 113 19.62 3.79 -20.72
N ALA A 114 19.19 3.61 -21.97
CA ALA A 114 18.59 4.68 -22.78
C ALA A 114 17.22 5.11 -22.23
N GLU A 115 16.34 4.17 -21.91
CA GLU A 115 15.02 4.46 -21.34
C GLU A 115 15.12 4.95 -19.89
N ALA A 116 16.09 4.44 -19.12
CA ALA A 116 16.40 4.94 -17.78
C ALA A 116 16.81 6.43 -17.82
N ALA A 117 17.56 6.85 -18.84
CA ALA A 117 17.91 8.27 -19.01
C ALA A 117 16.68 9.14 -19.34
N VAL A 118 15.69 8.62 -20.07
CA VAL A 118 14.42 9.32 -20.35
C VAL A 118 13.59 9.46 -19.08
N ARG A 119 13.42 8.38 -18.30
CA ARG A 119 12.68 8.45 -17.03
C ARG A 119 13.37 9.32 -15.98
N ALA A 120 14.70 9.36 -15.99
CA ALA A 120 15.46 10.29 -15.16
C ALA A 120 15.17 11.75 -15.53
N LYS A 121 14.96 12.07 -16.81
CA LYS A 121 14.54 13.42 -17.27
C LYS A 121 13.13 13.75 -16.79
N GLU A 122 12.18 12.81 -16.86
CA GLU A 122 10.82 13.00 -16.33
C GLU A 122 10.84 13.23 -14.82
N SER A 123 11.57 12.39 -14.08
CA SER A 123 11.73 12.53 -12.62
C SER A 123 12.39 13.86 -12.24
N ALA A 124 13.36 14.32 -13.04
CA ALA A 124 13.97 15.63 -12.89
C ALA A 124 12.97 16.77 -13.11
N GLN A 125 12.11 16.69 -14.13
CA GLN A 125 11.05 17.67 -14.35
C GLN A 125 10.04 17.69 -13.19
N ASP A 126 9.67 16.53 -12.67
CA ASP A 126 8.77 16.43 -11.52
C ASP A 126 9.36 17.08 -10.26
N ILE A 127 10.68 16.96 -10.04
CA ILE A 127 11.37 17.64 -8.94
C ILE A 127 11.29 19.17 -9.12
N LEU A 128 11.40 19.69 -10.34
CA LEU A 128 11.21 21.12 -10.61
C LEU A 128 9.75 21.57 -10.38
N ASN A 129 8.80 20.67 -10.63
CA ASN A 129 7.37 20.91 -10.39
C ASN A 129 6.98 20.91 -8.90
N LEU A 130 7.92 20.65 -7.97
CA LEU A 130 7.68 20.75 -6.52
C LEU A 130 7.55 22.20 -6.02
N LYS A 131 8.04 23.20 -6.77
CA LYS A 131 8.00 24.62 -6.38
C LYS A 131 6.61 25.12 -5.89
N PRO A 132 5.49 24.87 -6.60
CA PRO A 132 4.17 25.27 -6.12
C PRO A 132 3.77 24.62 -4.79
N LEU A 133 4.25 23.41 -4.49
CA LEU A 133 3.96 22.74 -3.21
C LEU A 133 4.75 23.39 -2.06
N ILE A 134 5.99 23.83 -2.33
CA ILE A 134 6.82 24.59 -1.39
C ILE A 134 6.13 25.95 -1.09
N ASP A 135 5.65 26.63 -2.12
CA ASP A 135 4.99 27.95 -2.01
C ASP A 135 3.68 27.85 -1.22
N LYS A 136 2.92 26.77 -1.42
CA LYS A 136 1.71 26.43 -0.65
C LYS A 136 2.01 25.87 0.75
N LYS A 137 3.28 25.71 1.12
CA LYS A 137 3.74 25.14 2.41
C LYS A 137 3.16 23.74 2.68
N GLN A 138 2.95 22.96 1.63
CA GLN A 138 2.40 21.60 1.68
C GLN A 138 3.50 20.57 1.97
N TRP A 139 4.16 20.71 3.12
CA TRP A 139 5.36 19.93 3.49
C TRP A 139 5.22 18.40 3.38
N PRO A 140 4.10 17.77 3.79
CA PRO A 140 3.93 16.33 3.63
C PRO A 140 3.96 15.89 2.17
N TYR A 141 3.34 16.69 1.28
CA TYR A 141 3.31 16.40 -0.15
C TYR A 141 4.68 16.64 -0.78
N VAL A 142 5.38 17.72 -0.40
CA VAL A 142 6.76 17.96 -0.84
C VAL A 142 7.67 16.78 -0.50
N MET A 143 7.64 16.30 0.76
CA MET A 143 8.45 15.15 1.18
C MET A 143 8.09 13.86 0.44
N ASN A 144 6.80 13.56 0.33
CA ASN A 144 6.34 12.32 -0.30
C ASN A 144 6.66 12.29 -1.79
N ASP A 145 6.35 13.38 -2.52
CA ASP A 145 6.64 13.47 -3.95
C ASP A 145 8.15 13.48 -4.20
N LEU A 146 8.92 14.24 -3.42
CA LEU A 146 10.38 14.26 -3.55
C LEU A 146 10.96 12.86 -3.35
N ARG A 147 10.57 12.15 -2.28
CA ARG A 147 11.09 10.81 -1.99
C ARG A 147 10.67 9.79 -3.05
N LEU A 148 9.45 9.88 -3.57
CA LEU A 148 8.97 9.02 -4.63
C LEU A 148 9.80 9.21 -5.90
N ARG A 149 9.96 10.45 -6.37
CA ARG A 149 10.72 10.77 -7.59
C ARG A 149 12.22 10.53 -7.42
N ALA A 150 12.80 10.88 -6.27
CA ALA A 150 14.21 10.67 -5.98
C ALA A 150 14.59 9.18 -5.89
N SER A 151 13.67 8.32 -5.44
CA SER A 151 13.91 6.87 -5.38
C SER A 151 14.08 6.26 -6.78
N TYR A 152 13.23 6.65 -7.73
CA TYR A 152 13.37 6.26 -9.14
C TYR A 152 14.65 6.84 -9.74
N LEU A 153 14.90 8.15 -9.56
CA LEU A 153 16.11 8.83 -10.04
C LEU A 153 17.39 8.11 -9.58
N ARG A 154 17.46 7.67 -8.32
CA ARG A 154 18.64 6.98 -7.76
C ARG A 154 18.91 5.65 -8.44
N TYR A 155 17.85 4.90 -8.73
CA TYR A 155 17.94 3.62 -9.43
C TYR A 155 18.36 3.80 -10.89
N ASP A 156 17.74 4.75 -11.59
CA ASP A 156 18.02 5.04 -13.00
C ASP A 156 19.44 5.58 -13.19
N LEU A 157 19.87 6.55 -12.37
CA LEU A 157 21.25 7.06 -12.42
C LEU A 157 22.27 5.98 -12.14
N LYS A 158 22.01 5.05 -11.20
CA LYS A 158 22.91 3.92 -10.94
C LYS A 158 23.03 3.01 -12.16
N THR A 159 21.94 2.76 -12.87
CA THR A 159 21.92 1.96 -14.09
C THR A 159 22.70 2.64 -15.21
N VAL A 160 22.49 3.94 -15.42
CA VAL A 160 23.20 4.74 -16.43
C VAL A 160 24.70 4.85 -16.12
N ILE A 161 25.08 5.09 -14.87
CA ILE A 161 26.49 5.14 -14.45
C ILE A 161 27.16 3.78 -14.70
N SER A 162 26.44 2.68 -14.45
CA SER A 162 26.97 1.33 -14.67
C SER A 162 27.22 1.04 -16.15
N SER A 163 26.37 1.58 -17.05
CA SER A 163 26.47 1.36 -18.50
C SER A 163 27.53 2.21 -19.21
N LYS A 164 28.04 3.28 -18.60
CA LYS A 164 29.14 4.06 -19.18
C LYS A 164 30.37 3.17 -19.38
N THR A 165 31.23 3.49 -20.34
CA THR A 165 32.42 2.68 -20.68
C THR A 165 33.70 3.26 -20.09
N THR A 166 33.81 4.58 -20.01
CA THR A 166 34.98 5.31 -19.51
C THR A 166 34.97 5.42 -17.98
N LYS A 167 36.12 5.17 -17.34
CA LYS A 167 36.25 5.22 -15.87
C LYS A 167 36.14 6.65 -15.32
N GLU A 168 36.59 7.64 -16.10
CA GLU A 168 36.59 9.05 -15.74
C GLU A 168 35.16 9.61 -15.72
N GLU A 169 34.38 9.41 -16.78
CA GLU A 169 32.97 9.83 -16.81
C GLU A 169 32.13 9.15 -15.72
N LYS A 170 32.42 7.88 -15.41
CA LYS A 170 31.78 7.18 -14.28
C LYS A 170 32.03 7.88 -12.95
N LYS A 171 33.27 8.32 -12.72
CA LYS A 171 33.64 9.00 -11.49
C LYS A 171 32.97 10.37 -11.41
N ASP A 172 33.04 11.14 -12.48
CA ASP A 172 32.44 12.48 -12.55
C ASP A 172 30.92 12.42 -12.35
N LEU A 173 30.23 11.50 -13.04
CA LEU A 173 28.79 11.30 -12.86
C LEU A 173 28.44 10.83 -11.45
N LYS A 174 29.26 9.97 -10.85
CA LYS A 174 29.05 9.51 -9.48
C LYS A 174 29.21 10.65 -8.47
N ASP A 175 30.19 11.52 -8.66
CA ASP A 175 30.43 12.66 -7.79
C ASP A 175 29.31 13.72 -7.93
N LEU A 176 28.86 14.01 -9.15
CA LEU A 176 27.70 14.87 -9.40
C LEU A 176 26.40 14.28 -8.81
N THR A 177 26.19 12.99 -8.99
CA THR A 177 25.04 12.28 -8.41
C THR A 177 25.09 12.31 -6.88
N GLY A 178 26.27 12.16 -6.28
CA GLY A 178 26.46 12.29 -4.84
C GLY A 178 26.11 13.69 -4.32
N LYS A 179 26.54 14.75 -5.03
CA LYS A 179 26.17 16.14 -4.71
C LYS A 179 24.67 16.37 -4.84
N LEU A 180 24.04 15.84 -5.89
CA LEU A 180 22.59 15.95 -6.12
C LEU A 180 21.78 15.36 -4.97
N PHE A 181 22.16 14.17 -4.49
CA PHE A 181 21.43 13.55 -3.38
C PHE A 181 21.71 14.27 -2.06
N ALA A 182 22.90 14.82 -1.85
CA ALA A 182 23.17 15.65 -0.68
C ALA A 182 22.31 16.92 -0.63
N THR A 183 22.09 17.59 -1.78
CA THR A 183 21.21 18.77 -1.85
C THR A 183 19.73 18.39 -1.71
N LEU A 184 19.30 17.26 -2.30
CA LEU A 184 17.94 16.73 -2.10
C LEU A 184 17.67 16.33 -0.65
N ASP A 185 18.64 15.72 0.04
CA ASP A 185 18.53 15.40 1.47
C ASP A 185 18.42 16.68 2.32
N GLY A 186 19.15 17.74 1.93
CA GLY A 186 19.00 19.09 2.51
C GLY A 186 17.59 19.66 2.29
N LEU A 187 17.03 19.49 1.10
CA LEU A 187 15.65 19.92 0.79
C LEU A 187 14.62 19.12 1.60
N ASP A 188 14.78 17.80 1.72
CA ASP A 188 13.92 16.95 2.55
C ASP A 188 14.01 17.36 4.03
N HIS A 189 15.21 17.68 4.51
CA HIS A 189 15.40 18.18 5.87
C HIS A 189 14.72 19.53 6.10
N ALA A 190 14.86 20.48 5.17
CA ALA A 190 14.17 21.77 5.22
C ALA A 190 12.64 21.59 5.23
N ALA A 191 12.13 20.64 4.44
CA ALA A 191 10.71 20.29 4.44
C ALA A 191 10.25 19.66 5.77
N LYS A 192 11.11 18.88 6.44
CA LYS A 192 10.85 18.33 7.79
C LYS A 192 10.79 19.41 8.86
N ILE A 193 11.70 20.39 8.81
CA ILE A 193 11.72 21.54 9.73
C ILE A 193 10.63 22.57 9.37
N LYS A 194 10.03 22.45 8.17
CA LYS A 194 8.99 23.35 7.64
C LYS A 194 9.51 24.77 7.41
N SER A 195 10.79 24.88 7.06
CA SER A 195 11.47 26.16 6.83
C SER A 195 11.39 26.55 5.35
N PRO A 196 10.62 27.59 4.97
CA PRO A 196 10.51 28.01 3.58
C PRO A 196 11.79 28.62 3.03
N THR A 197 12.54 29.35 3.85
CA THR A 197 13.78 30.01 3.44
C THR A 197 14.87 28.98 3.09
N GLU A 198 15.00 27.93 3.89
CA GLU A 198 15.92 26.83 3.62
C GLU A 198 15.46 25.98 2.44
N ALA A 199 14.15 25.71 2.33
CA ALA A 199 13.60 24.94 1.22
C ALA A 199 13.83 25.64 -0.13
N GLU A 200 13.66 26.96 -0.21
CA GLU A 200 13.93 27.73 -1.43
C GLU A 200 15.43 27.74 -1.80
N LYS A 201 16.31 27.85 -0.80
CA LYS A 201 17.77 27.77 -1.00
C LYS A 201 18.15 26.42 -1.60
N TYR A 202 17.77 25.32 -0.94
CA TYR A 202 18.10 23.97 -1.40
C TYR A 202 17.40 23.62 -2.70
N TYR A 203 16.22 24.17 -2.98
CA TYR A 203 15.56 24.05 -4.28
C TYR A 203 16.38 24.71 -5.40
N GLY A 204 16.91 25.91 -5.16
CA GLY A 204 17.81 26.59 -6.10
C GLY A 204 19.07 25.79 -6.40
N GLU A 205 19.73 25.26 -5.36
CA GLU A 205 20.90 24.38 -5.47
C GLU A 205 20.56 23.06 -6.17
N THR A 206 19.39 22.48 -5.91
CA THR A 206 18.93 21.27 -6.57
C THR A 206 18.75 21.52 -8.07
N LYS A 207 18.13 22.64 -8.45
CA LYS A 207 17.91 22.99 -9.85
C LYS A 207 19.21 23.12 -10.64
N THR A 208 20.27 23.70 -10.06
CA THR A 208 21.56 23.83 -10.74
C THR A 208 22.25 22.48 -10.91
N VAL A 209 22.37 21.69 -9.84
CA VAL A 209 23.02 20.38 -9.88
C VAL A 209 22.25 19.40 -10.78
N LEU A 210 20.93 19.46 -10.78
CA LEU A 210 20.07 18.67 -11.68
C LEU A 210 20.36 19.03 -13.15
N GLY A 211 20.55 20.31 -13.47
CA GLY A 211 20.97 20.77 -14.79
C GLY A 211 22.32 20.17 -15.23
N ASP A 212 23.30 20.16 -14.32
CA ASP A 212 24.64 19.59 -14.58
C ASP A 212 24.56 18.07 -14.84
N VAL A 213 23.73 17.34 -14.09
CA VAL A 213 23.51 15.91 -14.29
C VAL A 213 22.81 15.65 -15.62
N LEU A 214 21.77 16.40 -15.95
CA LEU A 214 21.04 16.27 -17.21
C LEU A 214 21.94 16.54 -18.43
N ALA A 215 22.86 17.50 -18.33
CA ALA A 215 23.84 17.80 -19.38
C ALA A 215 24.84 16.65 -19.63
N LYS A 216 25.03 15.74 -18.68
CA LYS A 216 25.88 14.54 -18.82
C LYS A 216 25.10 13.29 -19.26
N LEU A 217 23.77 13.37 -19.26
CA LEU A 217 22.84 12.32 -19.69
C LEU A 217 22.37 12.48 -21.15
N GLY A 218 22.46 13.70 -21.71
CA GLY A 218 22.25 13.99 -23.13
C GLY A 218 23.55 13.90 -23.91
#